data_AF-A0A2P4THZ4-F1
#
_entry.id   AF-A0A2P4THZ4-F1
#
_cell.length_a   1.000
_cell.length_b   1.000
_cell.length_c   1.000
_cell.angle_alpha   90.00
_cell.angle_beta   90.00
_cell.angle_gamma   90.00
#
_symmetry.space_group_name_H-M   'P 1'
#
loop_
_entity.id
_entity.type
_entity.pdbx_description
1 polymer ?
#
loop_
_entity_poly.entity_id
_entity_poly.type
_entity_poly.pdbx_seq_one_letter_code
_entity_poly.pdbx_strand_id
1 'polypeptide(L)'
;MWCSASVDILFLLDGSYSIGRGSFERSKHFAGKLCDALDIHPGRVRVGMVQFSSAPHLEFSLDSYLTKQEVKERIKRTAFRGGSTETGRALKYILRKGFPGGRNLTVPKILIIISDGKSQGSTTVPAMQVKERGTTVFAVGIKFPRWEELHAVASEPTEQHVLFAGDASDAANGLYSALSSSVCSVTTPGNRSPACLPLTPLL
;
A
#
# COMPACT_ATOMS: atom_id res chain seq x y z
N MET A 1 3.63 -15.35 14.59
CA MET A 1 5.04 -15.39 14.13
C MET A 1 5.25 -14.20 13.22
N TRP A 2 6.14 -13.27 13.57
CA TRP A 2 6.55 -12.21 12.66
C TRP A 2 7.91 -12.59 12.08
N CYS A 3 8.00 -12.67 10.74
CA CYS A 3 9.29 -12.73 10.07
C CYS A 3 10.02 -11.40 10.28
N SER A 4 11.30 -11.44 10.63
CA SER A 4 12.22 -10.29 10.66
C SER A 4 12.53 -9.71 9.26
N ALA A 5 11.60 -9.84 8.31
CA ALA A 5 11.77 -9.38 6.95
C ALA A 5 11.60 -7.87 6.86
N SER A 6 12.58 -7.21 6.26
CA SER A 6 12.49 -5.81 5.87
C SER A 6 11.54 -5.67 4.68
N VAL A 7 10.60 -4.74 4.73
CA VAL A 7 9.70 -4.43 3.60
C VAL A 7 9.40 -2.93 3.53
N ASP A 8 9.34 -2.42 2.31
CA ASP A 8 8.99 -1.04 2.01
C ASP A 8 7.57 -1.00 1.45
N ILE A 9 6.68 -0.30 2.15
CA ILE A 9 5.27 -0.18 1.78
C ILE A 9 4.99 1.27 1.41
N LEU A 10 4.43 1.48 0.22
CA LEU A 10 3.98 2.78 -0.22
C LEU A 10 2.47 2.75 -0.43
N PHE A 11 1.77 3.59 0.33
CA PHE A 11 0.36 3.85 0.08
C PHE A 11 0.20 4.83 -1.07
N LEU A 12 -0.65 4.49 -2.03
CA LEU A 12 -1.05 5.35 -3.12
C LEU A 12 -2.57 5.62 -3.01
N LEU A 13 -2.93 6.71 -2.32
CA LEU A 13 -4.31 7.06 -2.00
C LEU A 13 -4.93 7.94 -3.07
N ASP A 14 -6.08 7.52 -3.56
CA ASP A 14 -6.93 8.34 -4.43
C ASP A 14 -7.65 9.43 -3.62
N GLY A 15 -7.27 10.67 -3.88
CA GLY A 15 -7.83 11.89 -3.31
C GLY A 15 -8.70 12.67 -4.29
N SER A 16 -9.19 12.03 -5.35
CA SER A 16 -10.00 12.67 -6.40
C SER A 16 -11.44 12.96 -5.96
N TYR A 17 -12.16 13.76 -6.77
CA TYR A 17 -13.55 14.09 -6.49
C TYR A 17 -14.53 12.90 -6.62
N SER A 18 -14.20 11.84 -7.37
CA SER A 18 -15.08 10.65 -7.52
C SER A 18 -15.24 9.89 -6.19
N ILE A 19 -14.14 9.80 -5.44
CA ILE A 19 -14.07 9.28 -4.06
C ILE A 19 -14.89 10.17 -3.13
N GLY A 20 -14.58 11.47 -3.12
CA GLY A 20 -15.17 12.46 -2.24
C GLY A 20 -14.66 12.39 -0.79
N ARG A 21 -14.85 13.46 -0.01
CA ARG A 21 -14.27 13.60 1.35
C ARG A 21 -14.61 12.45 2.29
N GLY A 22 -15.87 12.01 2.35
CA GLY A 22 -16.29 10.94 3.26
C GLY A 22 -15.65 9.59 2.94
N SER A 23 -15.50 9.25 1.66
CA SER A 23 -14.81 8.01 1.24
C SER A 23 -13.30 8.13 1.41
N PHE A 24 -12.73 9.32 1.25
CA PHE A 24 -11.32 9.56 1.52
C PHE A 24 -10.96 9.34 2.99
N GLU A 25 -11.83 9.73 3.92
CA GLU A 25 -11.67 9.37 5.34
C GLU A 25 -11.68 7.85 5.55
N ARG A 26 -12.50 7.09 4.80
CA ARG A 26 -12.44 5.61 4.83
C ARG A 26 -11.12 5.08 4.29
N SER A 27 -10.58 5.65 3.21
CA SER A 27 -9.26 5.28 2.69
C SER A 27 -8.15 5.51 3.72
N LYS A 28 -8.16 6.66 4.42
CA LYS A 28 -7.22 6.96 5.51
C LYS A 28 -7.39 6.01 6.70
N HIS A 29 -8.63 5.73 7.09
CA HIS A 29 -8.92 4.80 8.17
C HIS A 29 -8.37 3.40 7.85
N PHE A 30 -8.62 2.92 6.63
CA PHE A 30 -8.13 1.65 6.14
C PHE A 30 -6.59 1.59 6.18
N ALA A 31 -5.90 2.60 5.64
CA ALA A 31 -4.43 2.67 5.68
C ALA A 31 -3.89 2.68 7.12
N GLY A 32 -4.56 3.42 8.02
CA GLY A 32 -4.22 3.47 9.44
C GLY A 32 -4.43 2.13 10.17
N LYS A 33 -5.51 1.41 9.87
CA LYS A 33 -5.77 0.06 10.39
C LYS A 33 -4.76 -0.95 9.91
N LEU A 34 -4.34 -0.84 8.65
CA LEU A 34 -3.27 -1.69 8.13
C LEU A 34 -1.96 -1.49 8.88
N CYS A 35 -1.64 -0.24 9.24
CA CYS A 35 -0.45 0.05 10.05
C CYS A 35 -0.49 -0.63 11.43
N ASP A 36 -1.65 -0.98 11.98
CA ASP A 36 -1.74 -1.68 13.27
C ASP A 36 -1.14 -3.08 13.22
N ALA A 37 -1.22 -3.73 12.07
CA ALA A 37 -0.67 -5.06 11.82
C ALA A 37 0.84 -5.10 11.52
N LEU A 38 1.39 -3.95 11.10
CA LEU A 38 2.76 -3.87 10.62
C LEU A 38 3.72 -3.65 11.79
N ASP A 39 4.90 -4.27 11.70
CA ASP A 39 6.01 -4.01 12.62
C ASP A 39 6.84 -2.82 12.11
N ILE A 40 6.22 -1.63 12.14
CA ILE A 40 6.79 -0.38 11.64
C ILE A 40 8.00 0.00 12.49
N HIS A 41 9.17 -0.06 11.86
CA HIS A 41 10.45 0.21 12.46
C HIS A 41 11.48 0.49 11.35
N PRO A 42 12.48 1.36 11.56
CA PRO A 42 13.46 1.73 10.51
C PRO A 42 14.23 0.55 9.90
N GLY A 43 14.41 -0.53 10.67
CA GLY A 43 15.07 -1.77 10.26
C GLY A 43 14.13 -2.89 9.80
N ARG A 44 12.81 -2.69 9.82
CA ARG A 44 11.80 -3.71 9.45
C ARG A 44 10.83 -3.16 8.43
N VAL A 45 9.62 -2.76 8.82
CA VAL A 45 8.63 -2.18 7.92
C VAL A 45 8.80 -0.66 7.86
N ARG A 46 8.95 -0.12 6.66
CA ARG A 46 8.88 1.34 6.40
C ARG A 46 7.64 1.67 5.59
N VAL A 47 7.00 2.77 5.91
CA VAL A 47 5.73 3.19 5.30
C VAL A 47 5.87 4.61 4.77
N GLY A 48 5.52 4.81 3.51
CA GLY A 48 5.35 6.12 2.89
C GLY A 48 3.94 6.31 2.37
N MET A 49 3.60 7.54 1.98
CA MET A 49 2.32 7.81 1.35
C MET A 49 2.42 8.86 0.25
N VAL A 50 1.79 8.55 -0.88
CA VAL A 50 1.51 9.47 -1.98
C VAL A 50 -0.01 9.57 -2.10
N GLN A 51 -0.53 10.79 -2.15
CA GLN A 51 -1.90 11.05 -2.57
C GLN A 51 -1.91 11.38 -4.05
N PHE A 52 -2.88 10.89 -4.82
CA PHE A 52 -3.04 11.28 -6.22
C PHE A 52 -4.46 11.73 -6.53
N SER A 53 -4.55 12.68 -7.45
CA SER A 53 -5.77 13.07 -8.13
C SER A 53 -5.40 13.43 -9.57
N SER A 54 -5.45 14.71 -9.95
CA SER A 54 -4.92 15.20 -11.24
C SER A 54 -3.39 15.09 -11.33
N ALA A 55 -2.73 15.13 -10.18
CA ALA A 55 -1.29 14.94 -10.07
C ALA A 55 -0.95 14.18 -8.77
N PRO A 56 0.13 13.38 -8.76
CA PRO A 56 0.63 12.75 -7.54
C PRO A 56 1.29 13.79 -6.63
N HIS A 57 1.10 13.64 -5.33
CA HIS A 57 1.63 14.47 -4.27
C HIS A 57 2.22 13.58 -3.16
N LEU A 58 3.51 13.73 -2.88
CA LEU A 58 4.15 13.01 -1.78
C LEU A 58 3.69 13.61 -0.46
N GLU A 59 2.96 12.83 0.33
CA GLU A 59 2.52 13.24 1.67
C GLU A 59 3.65 13.05 2.68
N PHE A 60 4.38 11.94 2.57
CA PHE A 60 5.61 11.66 3.31
C PHE A 60 6.39 10.48 2.71
N SER A 61 7.72 10.53 2.85
CA SER A 61 8.63 9.46 2.41
C SER A 61 8.72 8.32 3.42
N LEU A 62 9.26 7.18 3.00
CA LEU A 62 9.39 5.96 3.82
C LEU A 62 10.29 6.12 5.06
N ASP A 63 11.16 7.13 5.07
CA ASP A 63 12.08 7.47 6.15
C ASP A 63 11.64 8.67 6.99
N SER A 64 10.47 9.25 6.70
CA SER A 64 9.95 10.43 7.42
C SER A 64 9.49 10.12 8.85
N TYR A 65 8.94 8.93 9.08
CA TYR A 65 8.35 8.52 10.36
C TYR A 65 8.82 7.13 10.73
N LEU A 66 9.29 6.97 11.96
CA LEU A 66 10.04 5.78 12.37
C LEU A 66 9.20 4.84 13.24
N THR A 67 8.09 5.35 13.77
CA THR A 67 7.18 4.59 14.63
C THR A 67 5.81 4.42 13.99
N LYS A 68 5.13 3.33 14.38
CA LYS A 68 3.74 3.08 14.00
C LYS A 68 2.81 4.25 14.34
N GLN A 69 2.98 4.85 15.51
CA GLN A 69 2.13 5.95 15.97
C GLN A 69 2.27 7.18 15.07
N GLU A 70 3.50 7.60 14.77
CA GLU A 70 3.77 8.76 13.90
C GLU A 70 3.18 8.56 12.50
N VAL A 71 3.38 7.38 11.89
CA VAL A 71 2.81 7.04 10.58
C VAL A 71 1.29 7.17 10.61
N LYS A 72 0.62 6.58 11.61
CA LYS A 72 -0.84 6.63 11.74
C LYS A 72 -1.36 8.06 11.95
N GLU A 73 -0.68 8.84 12.78
CA GLU A 73 -1.03 10.25 13.00
C GLU A 73 -0.90 11.06 11.72
N ARG A 74 0.17 10.84 10.95
CA ARG A 74 0.36 11.53 9.67
C ARG A 74 -0.67 11.13 8.63
N ILE A 75 -1.01 9.84 8.54
CA ILE A 75 -2.10 9.36 7.67
C ILE A 75 -3.39 10.09 8.05
N LYS A 76 -3.78 10.07 9.32
CA LYS A 76 -5.01 10.72 9.82
C LYS A 76 -5.10 12.20 9.46
N ARG A 77 -4.00 12.94 9.57
CA ARG A 77 -3.91 14.39 9.29
C ARG A 77 -3.84 14.73 7.79
N THR A 78 -3.78 13.74 6.91
CA THR A 78 -3.74 14.02 5.47
C THR A 78 -5.03 14.68 4.99
N ALA A 79 -4.87 15.79 4.27
CA ALA A 79 -5.97 16.57 3.73
C ALA A 79 -6.41 16.05 2.36
N PHE A 80 -7.72 15.99 2.14
CA PHE A 80 -8.31 15.69 0.84
C PHE A 80 -7.98 16.79 -0.18
N ARG A 81 -7.47 16.41 -1.35
CA ARG A 81 -7.02 17.38 -2.38
C ARG A 81 -8.03 17.65 -3.49
N GLY A 82 -8.85 16.67 -3.86
CA GLY A 82 -9.74 16.79 -5.01
C GLY A 82 -8.97 16.85 -6.34
N GLY A 83 -9.72 16.84 -7.44
CA GLY A 83 -9.22 16.80 -8.81
C GLY A 83 -9.77 15.61 -9.60
N SER A 84 -9.22 15.41 -10.80
CA SER A 84 -9.45 14.22 -11.63
C SER A 84 -8.82 12.97 -11.01
N THR A 85 -9.02 11.82 -11.63
CA THR A 85 -8.53 10.52 -11.14
C THR A 85 -7.46 9.99 -12.11
N GLU A 86 -6.18 10.34 -11.91
CA GLU A 86 -5.11 10.01 -12.85
C GLU A 86 -4.22 8.86 -12.34
N THR A 87 -4.78 7.66 -12.17
CA THR A 87 -4.05 6.49 -11.63
C THR A 87 -2.84 6.14 -12.50
N GLY A 88 -2.97 6.19 -13.83
CA GLY A 88 -1.86 5.94 -14.74
C GLY A 88 -0.70 6.95 -14.58
N ARG A 89 -1.02 8.22 -14.31
CA ARG A 89 -0.02 9.26 -14.04
C ARG A 89 0.67 9.04 -12.69
N ALA A 90 -0.08 8.59 -11.69
CA ALA A 90 0.45 8.25 -10.38
C ALA A 90 1.43 7.06 -10.46
N LEU A 91 1.08 6.01 -11.20
CA LEU A 91 1.98 4.87 -11.46
C LEU A 91 3.26 5.29 -12.20
N LYS A 92 3.15 6.17 -13.21
CA LYS A 92 4.33 6.74 -13.89
C LYS A 92 5.22 7.54 -12.94
N TYR A 93 4.64 8.22 -11.95
CA TYR A 93 5.41 8.90 -10.91
C TYR A 93 6.19 7.90 -10.05
N ILE A 94 5.57 6.78 -9.65
CA ILE A 94 6.26 5.68 -8.95
C ILE A 94 7.39 5.10 -9.79
N LEU A 95 7.18 4.86 -11.09
CA LEU A 95 8.24 4.39 -12.00
C LEU A 95 9.41 5.37 -12.08
N ARG A 96 9.17 6.68 -12.03
CA ARG A 96 10.23 7.69 -12.13
C ARG A 96 10.94 7.97 -10.82
N LYS A 97 10.21 8.02 -9.72
CA LYS A 97 10.73 8.42 -8.40
C LYS A 97 11.09 7.25 -7.50
N GLY A 98 10.64 6.04 -7.85
CA GLY A 98 10.71 4.89 -6.95
C GLY A 98 9.86 5.12 -5.70
N PHE A 99 10.31 4.56 -4.59
CA PHE A 99 9.73 4.76 -3.27
C PHE A 99 10.62 5.79 -2.54
N PRO A 100 10.21 7.06 -2.41
CA PRO A 100 11.05 8.09 -1.78
C PRO A 100 11.41 7.71 -0.34
N GLY A 101 12.69 7.79 0.04
CA GLY A 101 13.18 7.33 1.35
C GLY A 101 13.22 5.80 1.51
N GLY A 102 12.89 5.07 0.43
CA GLY A 102 12.94 3.61 0.38
C GLY A 102 14.37 3.08 0.32
N ARG A 103 14.52 1.83 0.71
CA ARG A 103 15.77 1.07 0.70
C ARG A 103 16.08 0.54 -0.70
N ASN A 104 17.32 0.07 -0.87
CA ASN A 104 17.85 -0.43 -2.13
C ASN A 104 17.02 -1.62 -2.69
N LEU A 105 17.33 -2.04 -3.92
CA LEU A 105 16.59 -3.08 -4.66
C LEU A 105 16.46 -4.45 -3.95
N THR A 106 17.24 -4.71 -2.90
CA THR A 106 17.20 -5.95 -2.13
C THR A 106 16.03 -6.03 -1.15
N VAL A 107 15.35 -4.91 -0.86
CA VAL A 107 14.19 -4.89 0.03
C VAL A 107 12.90 -5.00 -0.81
N PRO A 108 12.02 -5.98 -0.50
CA PRO A 108 10.71 -6.11 -1.13
C PRO A 108 9.91 -4.81 -1.07
N LYS A 109 9.25 -4.47 -2.19
CA LYS A 109 8.45 -3.25 -2.34
C LYS A 109 7.00 -3.62 -2.57
N ILE A 110 6.12 -3.06 -1.75
CA ILE A 110 4.67 -3.23 -1.86
C ILE A 110 4.04 -1.87 -2.13
N LEU A 111 3.29 -1.78 -3.22
CA LEU A 111 2.45 -0.63 -3.53
C LEU A 111 1.00 -0.99 -3.20
N ILE A 112 0.35 -0.17 -2.38
CA ILE A 112 -1.06 -0.37 -2.03
C ILE A 112 -1.87 0.80 -2.60
N ILE A 113 -2.60 0.54 -3.68
CA ILE A 113 -3.45 1.51 -4.35
C ILE A 113 -4.83 1.47 -3.71
N ILE A 114 -5.33 2.61 -3.23
CA ILE A 114 -6.67 2.71 -2.64
C ILE A 114 -7.50 3.68 -3.49
N SER A 115 -8.49 3.17 -4.23
CA SER A 115 -9.25 3.93 -5.24
C SER A 115 -10.64 3.31 -5.49
N ASP A 116 -11.52 4.03 -6.17
CA ASP A 116 -12.79 3.52 -6.72
C ASP A 116 -12.60 3.01 -8.16
N GLY A 117 -11.37 3.00 -8.69
CA GLY A 117 -11.04 2.39 -9.97
C GLY A 117 -11.66 3.14 -11.16
N LYS A 118 -11.77 4.46 -11.11
CA LYS A 118 -12.33 5.27 -12.20
C LYS A 118 -11.27 6.17 -12.83
N SER A 119 -10.14 5.60 -13.22
CA SER A 119 -9.03 6.38 -13.77
C SER A 119 -9.42 7.00 -15.12
N GLN A 120 -8.92 8.20 -15.36
CA GLN A 120 -8.90 8.80 -16.69
C GLN A 120 -7.66 8.28 -17.42
N GLY A 121 -7.85 7.61 -18.56
CA GLY A 121 -6.77 7.05 -19.36
C GLY A 121 -6.26 5.67 -18.91
N SER A 122 -5.27 5.16 -19.64
CA SER A 122 -4.76 3.78 -19.47
C SER A 122 -3.92 3.63 -18.19
N THR A 123 -4.27 2.62 -17.40
CA THR A 123 -3.56 2.20 -16.17
C THR A 123 -2.75 0.92 -16.37
N THR A 124 -3.12 0.09 -17.35
CA THR A 124 -2.57 -1.26 -17.56
C THR A 124 -1.07 -1.26 -17.83
N VAL A 125 -0.60 -0.48 -18.81
CA VAL A 125 0.82 -0.42 -19.17
C VAL A 125 1.70 0.07 -18.01
N PRO A 126 1.41 1.22 -17.35
CA PRO A 126 2.24 1.65 -16.24
C PRO A 126 2.14 0.72 -15.03
N ALA A 127 1.01 0.05 -14.79
CA ALA A 127 0.90 -0.95 -13.72
C ALA A 127 1.76 -2.19 -14.00
N MET A 128 1.72 -2.71 -15.23
CA MET A 128 2.58 -3.81 -15.68
C MET A 128 4.06 -3.47 -15.46
N GLN A 129 4.49 -2.27 -15.87
CA GLN A 129 5.87 -1.82 -15.68
C GLN A 129 6.27 -1.69 -14.20
N VAL A 130 5.34 -1.32 -13.30
CA VAL A 130 5.60 -1.30 -11.86
C VAL A 130 5.82 -2.72 -11.34
N LYS A 131 4.97 -3.67 -11.78
CA LYS A 131 5.08 -5.09 -11.41
C LYS A 131 6.38 -5.72 -11.91
N GLU A 132 6.76 -5.45 -13.16
CA GLU A 132 8.02 -5.93 -13.77
C GLU A 132 9.28 -5.43 -13.05
N ARG A 133 9.19 -4.31 -12.33
CA ARG A 133 10.28 -3.80 -11.47
C ARG A 133 10.32 -4.43 -10.08
N GLY A 134 9.64 -5.55 -9.88
CA GLY A 134 9.63 -6.30 -8.63
C GLY A 134 8.81 -5.65 -7.52
N THR A 135 7.84 -4.79 -7.88
CA THR A 135 6.90 -4.22 -6.91
C THR A 135 5.61 -5.03 -6.90
N THR A 136 5.23 -5.58 -5.74
CA THR A 136 3.92 -6.22 -5.57
C THR A 136 2.85 -5.15 -5.43
N VAL A 137 1.79 -5.22 -6.23
CA VAL A 137 0.71 -4.22 -6.24
C VAL A 137 -0.57 -4.81 -5.66
N PHE A 138 -1.07 -4.19 -4.59
CA PHE A 138 -2.41 -4.43 -4.07
C PHE A 138 -3.34 -3.30 -4.52
N ALA A 139 -4.57 -3.65 -4.86
CA ALA A 139 -5.62 -2.72 -5.22
C ALA A 139 -6.79 -2.85 -4.23
N VAL A 140 -7.16 -1.74 -3.60
CA VAL A 140 -8.23 -1.68 -2.60
C VAL A 140 -9.34 -0.79 -3.14
N GLY A 141 -10.47 -1.42 -3.43
CA GLY A 141 -11.67 -0.78 -3.89
C GLY A 141 -12.42 -0.06 -2.77
N ILE A 142 -12.69 1.23 -2.94
CA ILE A 142 -13.50 2.03 -2.00
C ILE A 142 -14.82 2.43 -2.68
N LYS A 143 -15.90 2.53 -1.90
CA LYS A 143 -17.22 3.01 -2.34
C LYS A 143 -17.83 2.08 -3.40
N PHE A 144 -17.79 2.46 -4.68
CA PHE A 144 -18.31 1.69 -5.81
C PHE A 144 -17.17 1.40 -6.78
N PRO A 145 -16.27 0.46 -6.42
CA PRO A 145 -15.08 0.19 -7.20
C PRO A 145 -15.43 -0.41 -8.55
N ARG A 146 -14.72 0.03 -9.60
CA ARG A 146 -14.70 -0.68 -10.88
C ARG A 146 -13.69 -1.81 -10.79
N TRP A 147 -14.18 -3.02 -10.56
CA TRP A 147 -13.35 -4.20 -10.36
C TRP A 147 -12.36 -4.43 -11.49
N GLU A 148 -12.79 -4.32 -12.75
CA GLU A 148 -11.92 -4.52 -13.92
C GLU A 148 -10.66 -3.64 -13.87
N GLU A 149 -10.78 -2.37 -13.50
CA GLU A 149 -9.63 -1.47 -13.37
C GLU A 149 -8.71 -1.85 -12.20
N LEU A 150 -9.29 -2.29 -11.07
CA LEU A 150 -8.51 -2.74 -9.92
C LEU A 150 -7.76 -4.04 -10.19
N HIS A 151 -8.39 -5.00 -10.88
CA HIS A 151 -7.75 -6.25 -11.31
C HIS A 151 -6.61 -5.98 -12.29
N ALA A 152 -6.80 -5.03 -13.23
CA ALA A 152 -5.77 -4.68 -14.19
C ALA A 152 -4.50 -4.09 -13.55
N VAL A 153 -4.63 -3.38 -12.43
CA VAL A 153 -3.47 -2.77 -11.74
C VAL A 153 -2.84 -3.67 -10.69
N ALA A 154 -3.61 -4.56 -10.06
CA ALA A 154 -3.13 -5.48 -9.03
C ALA A 154 -2.15 -6.53 -9.60
N SER A 155 -1.34 -7.11 -8.71
CA SER A 155 -0.53 -8.30 -8.99
C SER A 155 -1.39 -9.56 -9.03
N GLU A 156 -0.90 -10.60 -9.71
CA GLU A 156 -1.51 -11.93 -9.68
C GLU A 156 -1.06 -12.71 -8.43
N PRO A 157 -1.90 -13.60 -7.87
CA PRO A 157 -3.29 -13.84 -8.23
C PRO A 157 -4.20 -12.71 -7.71
N THR A 158 -5.11 -12.22 -8.55
CA THR A 158 -5.97 -11.08 -8.20
C THR A 158 -6.86 -11.32 -6.98
N GLU A 159 -7.24 -12.57 -6.69
CA GLU A 159 -8.05 -12.95 -5.52
C GLU A 159 -7.36 -12.62 -4.19
N GLN A 160 -6.03 -12.49 -4.20
CA GLN A 160 -5.22 -12.12 -3.03
C GLN A 160 -4.84 -10.64 -3.01
N HIS A 161 -4.80 -9.99 -4.18
CA HIS A 161 -4.27 -8.64 -4.34
C HIS A 161 -5.35 -7.58 -4.60
N VAL A 162 -6.59 -7.99 -4.87
CA VAL A 162 -7.74 -7.09 -5.03
C VAL A 162 -8.66 -7.25 -3.83
N LEU A 163 -8.93 -6.16 -3.13
CA LEU A 163 -9.72 -6.15 -1.89
C LEU A 163 -10.83 -5.10 -1.93
N PHE A 164 -11.88 -5.30 -1.14
CA PHE A 164 -12.96 -4.33 -0.98
C PHE A 164 -12.96 -3.68 0.39
N ALA A 165 -13.05 -2.35 0.43
CA ALA A 165 -13.23 -1.55 1.64
C ALA A 165 -14.69 -1.14 1.87
N GLY A 166 -15.60 -2.12 1.76
CA GLY A 166 -17.03 -1.96 2.04
C GLY A 166 -17.31 -1.64 3.51
N ASP A 167 -16.75 -2.47 4.39
CA ASP A 167 -16.65 -2.21 5.82
C ASP A 167 -15.17 -2.13 6.21
N ALA A 168 -14.78 -1.01 6.82
CA ALA A 168 -13.37 -0.69 7.03
C ALA A 168 -12.65 -1.73 7.91
N SER A 169 -13.39 -2.43 8.78
CA SER A 169 -12.87 -3.50 9.65
C SER A 169 -12.62 -4.80 8.88
N ASP A 170 -13.58 -5.26 8.09
CA ASP A 170 -13.47 -6.54 7.36
C ASP A 170 -12.47 -6.46 6.23
N ALA A 171 -12.44 -5.31 5.55
CA ALA A 171 -11.45 -5.00 4.54
C ALA A 171 -10.03 -4.95 5.11
N ALA A 172 -9.86 -4.31 6.27
CA ALA A 172 -8.57 -4.25 6.94
C ALA A 172 -8.14 -5.64 7.42
N ASN A 173 -9.07 -6.48 7.88
CA ASN A 173 -8.80 -7.86 8.27
C ASN A 173 -8.41 -8.73 7.05
N GLY A 174 -9.08 -8.54 5.91
CA GLY A 174 -8.75 -9.22 4.65
C GLY A 174 -7.39 -8.78 4.08
N LEU A 175 -7.08 -7.48 4.13
CA LEU A 175 -5.74 -7.03 3.76
C LEU A 175 -4.69 -7.48 4.77
N TYR A 176 -5.04 -7.56 6.05
CA TYR A 176 -4.14 -8.07 7.09
C TYR A 176 -3.74 -9.52 6.81
N SER A 177 -4.69 -10.39 6.47
CA SER A 177 -4.39 -11.78 6.13
C SER A 177 -3.54 -11.88 4.86
N ALA A 178 -3.85 -11.07 3.83
CA ALA A 178 -3.12 -11.05 2.56
C ALA A 178 -1.70 -10.46 2.68
N LEU A 179 -1.51 -9.41 3.49
CA LEU A 179 -0.17 -8.89 3.78
C LEU A 179 0.62 -9.83 4.69
N SER A 180 -0.02 -10.45 5.68
CA SER A 180 0.65 -11.41 6.56
C SER A 180 1.16 -12.61 5.77
N SER A 181 0.37 -13.13 4.82
CA SER A 181 0.80 -14.22 3.94
C SER A 181 1.93 -13.77 3.01
N SER A 182 1.80 -12.60 2.39
CA SER A 182 2.78 -12.06 1.44
C SER A 182 4.12 -11.69 2.09
N VAL A 183 4.11 -11.08 3.27
CA VAL A 183 5.34 -10.75 4.02
C VAL A 183 6.05 -12.02 4.51
N CYS A 184 5.32 -13.10 4.78
CA CYS A 184 5.90 -14.39 5.17
C CYS A 184 6.38 -15.23 3.98
N SER A 185 5.81 -15.06 2.78
CA SER A 185 6.16 -15.85 1.59
C SER A 185 7.37 -15.30 0.80
N VAL A 186 7.73 -14.03 0.98
CA VAL A 186 8.88 -13.42 0.28
C VAL A 186 10.25 -13.90 0.83
N THR A 187 10.26 -14.64 1.94
CA THR A 187 11.44 -15.34 2.47
C THR A 187 11.60 -16.75 1.88
N THR A 188 11.95 -16.90 0.59
CA THR A 188 12.85 -17.93 0.00
C THR A 188 12.82 -17.87 -1.54
N PRO A 189 13.99 -17.87 -2.22
CA PRO A 189 14.74 -19.11 -2.43
C PRO A 189 16.25 -18.96 -2.19
N GLY A 190 16.80 -19.81 -1.31
CA GLY A 190 18.24 -19.99 -1.12
C GLY A 190 18.83 -19.29 0.10
N ASN A 191 19.16 -20.10 1.12
CA ASN A 191 20.03 -19.83 2.27
C ASN A 191 19.55 -18.96 3.44
N ARG A 192 19.44 -19.66 4.59
CA ARG A 192 19.40 -19.25 6.00
C ARG A 192 18.29 -18.26 6.40
N SER A 193 17.17 -18.85 6.80
CA SER A 193 16.10 -18.20 7.56
C SER A 193 16.66 -17.35 8.72
N PRO A 194 16.29 -16.07 8.88
CA PRO A 194 16.29 -15.48 10.20
C PRO A 194 15.13 -16.13 10.97
N ALA A 195 15.45 -16.81 12.07
CA ALA A 195 14.47 -17.50 12.90
C ALA A 195 13.33 -16.55 13.31
N CYS A 196 12.08 -16.93 13.01
CA CYS A 196 10.92 -16.41 13.74
C CYS A 196 11.10 -16.81 15.21
N LEU A 197 11.48 -15.89 16.08
CA LEU A 197 11.50 -16.14 17.51
C LEU A 197 10.04 -16.17 18.03
N PRO A 198 9.62 -17.24 18.72
CA PRO A 198 8.35 -17.23 19.42
C PRO A 198 8.43 -16.24 20.58
N LEU A 199 7.37 -15.47 20.80
CA LEU A 199 7.20 -14.70 22.04
C LEU A 199 7.08 -15.70 23.19
N THR A 200 8.07 -15.75 24.08
CA THR A 200 7.85 -16.31 25.41
C THR A 200 6.83 -15.40 26.12
N PRO A 201 5.76 -15.95 26.73
CA PRO A 201 4.91 -15.17 27.61
C PRO A 201 5.79 -14.69 28.78
N LEU A 202 5.87 -13.39 28.99
CA LEU A 202 6.33 -12.86 30.27
C LEU A 202 5.28 -13.26 31.31
N LEU A 203 5.73 -14.06 32.29
CA LEU A 203 4.98 -14.37 33.51
C LEU A 203 4.72 -13.09 34.31
#